data_AF-A0A967UZ86-F1
#
_entry.id   AF-A0A967UZ86-F1
#
_cell.length_a   1.000
_cell.length_b   1.000
_cell.length_c   1.000
_cell.angle_alpha   90.00
_cell.angle_beta   90.00
_cell.angle_gamma   90.00
#
_symmetry.space_group_name_H-M   'P 1'
#
loop_
_entity.id
_entity.type
_entity.pdbx_description
1 polymer ?
#
loop_
_entity_poly.entity_id
_entity_poly.type
_entity_poly.pdbx_seq_one_letter_code
_entity_poly.pdbx_strand_id
1 'polypeptide(L)' 'MIESYLPFRSIFDQVWSGKRHVVMGASQIDRFGNQNFAAIGDYRKPKAQLLGMRGAPGNVINHATTYWVPNQARSFSETV' A
#
# COMPACT_ATOMS: atom_id res chain seq x y z
N MET A 1 -24.98 -13.17 -17.11
CA MET A 1 -24.17 -14.26 -16.53
C MET A 1 -23.08 -13.63 -15.68
N ILE A 2 -22.71 -14.22 -14.55
CA ILE A 2 -21.62 -13.71 -13.68
C ILE A 2 -20.35 -14.52 -14.02
N GLU A 3 -19.26 -13.83 -14.40
CA GLU A 3 -18.00 -14.46 -14.82
C GLU A 3 -17.25 -15.13 -13.66
N SER A 4 -17.27 -14.53 -12.46
CA SER A 4 -16.71 -15.12 -11.24
C SER A 4 -17.18 -14.38 -9.98
N TYR A 5 -16.97 -15.01 -8.82
CA TYR A 5 -17.15 -14.41 -7.50
C TYR A 5 -15.79 -14.31 -6.78
N LEU A 6 -15.36 -13.09 -6.47
CA LEU A 6 -14.06 -12.81 -5.85
C LEU A 6 -14.24 -12.10 -4.49
N PRO A 7 -14.58 -12.83 -3.42
CA PRO A 7 -14.69 -12.26 -2.08
C PRO A 7 -13.30 -11.89 -1.55
N PHE A 8 -13.24 -11.00 -0.55
CA PHE A 8 -11.97 -10.50 -0.01
C PHE A 8 -11.03 -11.62 0.47
N ARG A 9 -11.57 -12.72 1.02
CA ARG A 9 -10.74 -13.88 1.40
C ARG A 9 -9.94 -14.46 0.22
N SER A 10 -10.52 -14.46 -0.98
CA SER A 10 -9.90 -15.00 -2.20
C SER A 10 -8.91 -14.02 -2.83
N ILE A 11 -8.91 -12.74 -2.41
CA ILE A 11 -7.88 -11.78 -2.81
C ILE A 11 -6.52 -12.19 -2.26
N PHE A 12 -6.47 -12.82 -1.07
CA PHE A 12 -5.20 -13.30 -0.51
C PHE A 12 -4.56 -14.38 -1.39
N ASP A 13 -5.36 -15.30 -1.94
CA ASP A 13 -4.87 -16.30 -2.91
C ASP A 13 -4.25 -15.61 -4.15
N GLN A 14 -4.88 -14.53 -4.64
CA GLN A 14 -4.33 -13.75 -5.75
C GLN A 14 -3.04 -13.02 -5.38
N VAL A 15 -2.97 -12.43 -4.19
CA VAL A 15 -1.76 -11.76 -3.69
C VAL A 15 -0.61 -12.75 -3.64
N TRP A 16 -0.79 -13.91 -2.99
CA TRP A 16 0.27 -14.91 -2.85
C TRP A 16 0.63 -15.63 -4.15
N SER A 17 -0.28 -15.68 -5.12
CA SER A 17 0.02 -16.25 -6.43
C SER A 17 0.98 -15.41 -7.27
N GLY A 18 1.20 -14.14 -6.91
CA GLY A 18 1.97 -13.18 -7.70
C GLY A 18 1.25 -12.65 -8.95
N LYS A 19 0.06 -13.17 -9.29
CA LYS A 19 -0.69 -12.86 -10.53
C LYS A 19 -1.55 -11.60 -10.40
N ARG A 20 -1.00 -10.55 -9.81
CA ARG A 20 -1.72 -9.30 -9.56
C ARG A 20 -0.80 -8.09 -9.77
N HIS A 21 -1.34 -6.99 -10.26
CA HIS A 21 -0.67 -5.70 -10.21
C HIS A 21 -1.58 -4.75 -9.42
N VAL A 22 -1.08 -4.22 -8.31
CA VAL A 22 -1.81 -3.20 -7.54
C VAL A 22 -1.27 -1.80 -7.82
N VAL A 23 -2.20 -0.84 -7.91
CA VAL A 23 -1.88 0.58 -7.81
C VAL A 23 -2.33 1.08 -6.44
N MET A 24 -1.42 1.61 -5.64
CA MET A 24 -1.71 2.14 -4.30
C MET A 24 -1.51 3.66 -4.24
N GLY A 25 -2.19 4.31 -3.30
CA GLY A 25 -1.82 5.67 -2.89
C GLY A 25 -0.68 5.65 -1.88
N ALA A 26 -0.03 6.80 -1.69
CA ALA A 26 1.01 6.99 -0.69
C ALA A 26 0.85 8.33 0.01
N SER A 27 0.77 8.33 1.35
CA SER A 27 0.87 9.58 2.13
C SER A 27 2.31 10.06 2.19
N GLN A 28 3.26 9.12 2.23
CA GLN A 28 4.69 9.35 2.05
C GLN A 28 5.30 8.22 1.21
N ILE A 29 6.29 8.54 0.37
CA ILE A 29 7.11 7.61 -0.40
C ILE A 29 8.55 8.13 -0.47
N ASP A 30 9.53 7.26 -0.26
CA ASP A 30 10.94 7.63 -0.35
C ASP A 30 11.59 7.26 -1.70
N ARG A 31 12.86 7.64 -1.86
CA ARG A 31 13.64 7.40 -3.07
C ARG A 31 13.90 5.92 -3.39
N PHE A 32 13.69 5.02 -2.43
CA PHE A 32 13.84 3.58 -2.58
C PHE A 32 12.49 2.89 -2.83
N GLY A 33 11.40 3.64 -2.84
CA GLY A 33 10.05 3.13 -3.04
C GLY A 33 9.41 2.59 -1.76
N ASN A 34 10.01 2.81 -0.59
CA ASN A 34 9.32 2.55 0.67
C ASN A 34 8.17 3.53 0.80
N GLN A 35 7.01 3.03 1.24
CA GLN A 35 5.79 3.80 1.27
C GLN A 35 5.13 3.75 2.65
N ASN A 36 4.54 4.86 3.07
CA ASN A 36 3.76 4.96 4.29
C ASN A 36 2.39 5.62 4.05
N PHE A 37 1.38 4.97 4.60
CA PHE A 37 -0.03 5.34 4.70
C PHE A 37 -0.63 4.73 5.99
N ALA A 38 0.25 4.34 6.92
CA ALA A 38 -0.08 3.65 8.15
C ALA A 38 -0.25 4.63 9.31
N ALA A 39 0.75 5.47 9.55
CA ALA A 39 0.75 6.53 10.57
C ALA A 39 1.90 7.51 10.34
N ILE A 40 1.76 8.74 10.83
CA ILE A 40 2.81 9.78 10.81
C ILE A 40 3.37 9.98 12.22
N GLY A 41 4.69 9.86 12.40
CA GLY A 41 5.37 10.00 13.69
C GLY A 41 5.60 8.65 14.40
N ASP A 42 5.81 8.68 15.73
CA ASP A 42 6.00 7.46 16.53
C ASP A 42 4.76 6.57 16.49
N TYR A 43 4.91 5.30 16.10
CA TYR A 43 3.82 4.33 16.02
C TYR A 43 3.08 4.10 17.35
N ARG A 44 3.73 4.30 18.50
CA ARG A 44 3.07 4.15 19.82
C ARG A 44 2.23 5.37 20.21
N LYS A 45 2.56 6.53 19.62
CA LYS A 45 1.86 7.81 19.86
C LYS A 45 1.91 8.65 18.57
N PRO A 46 1.15 8.25 17.53
CA PRO A 46 1.26 8.86 16.23
C PRO A 46 0.79 10.31 16.27
N LYS A 47 1.50 11.19 15.56
CA LYS A 47 1.04 12.57 15.35
C LYS A 47 -0.24 12.59 14.51
N ALA A 48 -0.34 11.67 13.56
CA ALA A 48 -1.57 11.42 12.81
C ALA A 48 -1.71 9.92 12.52
N GLN A 49 -2.85 9.34 12.91
CA GLN A 49 -3.21 7.97 12.55
C GLN A 49 -3.81 7.95 11.14
N LEU A 50 -3.36 7.00 10.31
CA LEU A 50 -3.90 6.77 8.96
C LEU A 50 -4.55 5.37 8.90
N LEU A 51 -4.37 4.63 7.80
CA LEU A 51 -5.08 3.37 7.55
C LEU A 51 -4.45 2.14 8.23
N GLY A 52 -3.28 2.29 8.86
CA GLY A 52 -2.41 1.16 9.19
C GLY A 52 -1.78 0.54 7.93
N MET A 53 -1.06 -0.57 8.09
CA MET A 53 -0.31 -1.20 6.98
C MET A 53 -1.21 -1.84 5.92
N ARG A 54 -2.45 -2.17 6.28
CA ARG A 54 -3.43 -2.86 5.41
C ARG A 54 -2.75 -4.05 4.70
N GLY A 55 -2.97 -4.19 3.39
CA GLY A 55 -2.34 -5.22 2.57
C GLY A 55 -1.00 -4.81 1.95
N ALA A 56 -0.45 -3.63 2.24
CA ALA A 56 0.77 -3.16 1.56
C ALA A 56 1.97 -4.11 1.74
N PRO A 57 2.28 -4.62 2.94
CA PRO A 57 3.39 -5.57 3.10
C PRO A 57 3.24 -6.82 2.22
N GLY A 58 2.01 -7.33 2.10
CA GLY A 58 1.71 -8.47 1.23
C GLY A 58 1.79 -8.13 -0.26
N ASN A 59 1.35 -6.94 -0.66
CA ASN A 59 1.43 -6.51 -2.05
C ASN A 59 2.89 -6.36 -2.53
N VAL A 60 3.71 -5.62 -1.77
CA VAL A 60 5.07 -5.25 -2.21
C VAL A 60 6.01 -6.45 -2.30
N ILE A 61 5.80 -7.49 -1.48
CA ILE A 61 6.66 -8.67 -1.48
C ILE A 61 6.26 -9.71 -2.54
N ASN A 62 4.99 -9.76 -2.95
CA ASN A 62 4.50 -10.84 -3.81
C ASN A 62 4.35 -10.46 -5.28
N HIS A 63 4.07 -9.19 -5.60
CA HIS A 63 3.74 -8.83 -6.98
C HIS A 63 3.98 -7.36 -7.32
N ALA A 64 3.85 -7.01 -8.61
CA ALA A 64 4.06 -5.65 -9.09
C ALA A 64 3.15 -4.66 -8.33
N THR A 65 3.77 -3.59 -7.85
CA THR A 65 3.12 -2.54 -7.06
C THR A 65 3.59 -1.20 -7.60
N THR A 66 2.64 -0.38 -8.04
CA THR A 66 2.91 1.00 -8.47
C THR A 66 2.11 1.99 -7.63
N TYR A 67 2.51 3.26 -7.65
CA TYR A 67 1.92 4.30 -6.81
C TYR A 67 1.32 5.42 -7.65
N TRP A 68 0.15 5.90 -7.23
CA TRP A 68 -0.47 7.11 -7.76
C TRP A 68 -0.53 8.19 -6.67
N VAL A 69 0.12 9.32 -6.91
CA VAL A 69 0.25 10.43 -5.97
C VAL A 69 -0.25 11.72 -6.65
N PRO A 70 -1.52 12.11 -6.43
CA PRO A 70 -2.12 13.25 -7.14
C PRO A 70 -1.61 14.61 -6.62
N ASN A 71 -1.12 14.69 -5.38
CA ASN A 71 -0.48 15.88 -4.82
C ASN A 71 0.87 15.49 -4.19
N GLN A 72 1.93 16.13 -4.64
CA GLN A 72 3.32 15.71 -4.36
C GLN A 72 4.00 16.52 -3.25
N ALA A 73 3.44 17.65 -2.81
CA ALA A 73 4.15 18.65 -2.01
C ALA A 73 4.75 18.14 -0.69
N ARG A 74 4.18 17.07 -0.10
CA ARG A 74 4.66 16.45 1.15
C ARG A 74 4.75 14.92 1.05
N SER A 75 4.50 14.38 -0.13
CA SER A 75 4.37 12.94 -0.33
C SER A 75 5.72 12.30 -0.64
N PHE A 76 6.68 13.05 -1.18
CA PHE A 76 8.05 12.56 -1.36
C PHE A 76 8.91 13.00 -0.17
N SER A 77 9.41 12.05 0.60
CA SER A 77 10.23 12.29 1.79
C SER A 77 11.56 11.54 1.71
N GLU A 78 12.56 11.96 2.50
CA GLU A 78 13.85 11.26 2.55
C GLU A 78 13.72 9.86 3.16
N THR A 79 12.80 9.70 4.11
CA THR A 79 12.44 8.45 4.77
C THR A 79 10.95 8.45 5.11
N VAL A 80 10.36 7.26 5.30
CA VAL A 80 8.92 7.06 5.56
C VAL A 80 8.64 6.38 6.89
#